data_AF-A0A836V732-F1
#
_entry.id   AF-A0A836V732-F1
#
_cell.length_a   1.000
_cell.length_b   1.000
_cell.length_c   1.000
_cell.angle_alpha   90.00
_cell.angle_beta   90.00
_cell.angle_gamma   90.00
#
_symmetry.space_group_name_H-M   'P 1'
#
loop_
_entity.id
_entity.type
_entity.pdbx_description
1 polymer ?
#
loop_
_entity_poly.entity_id
_entity_poly.type
_entity_poly.pdbx_seq_one_letter_code
_entity_poly.pdbx_strand_id
1 'polypeptide(L)'
;MSLTFSNRQILVVSAILLSFQGVALANPAFAQPQQQWVVNGKPVSENVGKAMMLFNNASNLLIGSEKPEKAVELLTQAEQLAPELPEIQSNLGMALAKMGRTDEAIVHVEKAVALNPNLPAAEMTLGSLYQSVGRTQDAIRVFKDFQQRHPTSEHIKKIKGLLSMLESESKLQTKQPDGSVTGADDYFSSIGLSGSVTKWTQDHMPLKVYIAPTQGVVGYKPGYMDGVKSSFQAWADASGGKVSFVYVQDKEKNDISFAFSNDIKAVSNPAEGGEAKVYPGPKGIVKSTIVVLTLDPSPAQQMSESLMRWICLHEIGHAIGLMGHSSQHNDVMYSSMPLATIDRGLSERDKNTLKHLYSDDVVVHKADTSNMASDSTDPMTLNNQGATALNAGNLELSLQCLEKAHKIDPSMKVVKQNLAQAYSIKAMRTVQAGKLPDADAMFKKSIALLDGGNKTPIEITVLRNYLIFLKLANRGPEAAKIEAMLKGGTSK
;
A
#
# COMPACT_ATOMS: atom_id res chain seq x y z
N MET A 1 14.06 2.55 37.02
CA MET A 1 13.72 1.35 36.23
C MET A 1 13.58 1.82 34.79
N SER A 2 14.71 1.91 34.07
CA SER A 2 14.78 2.57 32.77
C SER A 2 14.75 1.51 31.68
N LEU A 3 13.69 1.53 30.88
CA LEU A 3 13.44 0.65 29.74
C LEU A 3 14.48 0.91 28.64
N THR A 4 15.20 -0.14 28.29
CA THR A 4 16.11 -0.24 27.16
C THR A 4 15.32 -0.35 25.86
N PHE A 5 15.49 0.61 24.94
CA PHE A 5 15.15 0.43 23.52
C PHE A 5 16.38 -0.13 22.79
N SER A 6 16.23 -1.34 22.29
CA SER A 6 17.25 -2.12 21.57
C SER A 6 17.26 -1.78 20.07
N ASN A 7 18.45 -1.84 19.46
CA ASN A 7 18.76 -1.71 18.03
C ASN A 7 18.65 -0.33 17.34
N ARG A 8 19.32 0.68 17.89
CA ARG A 8 19.94 1.74 17.08
C ARG A 8 21.43 1.79 17.39
N GLN A 9 22.30 1.45 16.44
CA GLN A 9 23.73 1.71 16.57
C GLN A 9 23.96 3.22 16.48
N ILE A 10 23.78 3.93 17.59
CA ILE A 10 24.32 5.29 17.73
C ILE A 10 25.82 5.09 17.97
N LEU A 11 26.63 5.37 16.94
CA LEU A 11 28.08 5.39 17.04
C LEU A 11 28.46 6.55 17.96
N VAL A 12 28.84 6.24 19.19
CA VAL A 12 29.35 7.24 20.14
C VAL A 12 30.75 7.63 19.68
N VAL A 13 30.85 8.84 19.09
CA VAL A 13 32.13 9.43 18.69
C VAL A 13 32.53 10.41 19.78
N SER A 14 33.63 10.11 20.45
CA SER A 14 34.20 10.97 21.49
C SER A 14 35.60 11.38 21.08
N ALA A 15 35.88 12.68 21.15
CA ALA A 15 37.23 13.19 21.08
C ALA A 15 37.78 13.31 22.51
N ILE A 16 38.89 12.63 22.79
CA ILE A 16 39.55 12.72 24.08
C ILE A 16 40.76 13.64 23.94
N LEU A 17 40.79 14.71 24.73
CA LEU A 17 41.94 15.59 24.92
C LEU A 17 42.68 15.14 26.18
N LEU A 18 43.85 14.53 26.02
CA LEU A 18 44.75 14.23 27.14
C LEU A 18 45.62 15.47 27.42
N SER A 19 45.23 16.30 28.38
CA SER A 19 46.10 17.39 28.85
C SER A 19 47.12 16.85 29.84
N PHE A 20 48.40 16.78 29.45
CA PHE A 20 49.50 16.60 30.41
C PHE A 20 49.68 17.90 31.21
N GLN A 21 49.15 17.95 32.44
CA GLN A 21 49.58 18.96 33.42
C GLN A 21 50.79 18.43 34.17
N GLY A 22 51.99 18.90 33.80
CA GLY A 22 53.21 18.59 34.53
C GLY A 22 54.49 18.99 33.80
N VAL A 23 54.94 20.22 34.09
CA VAL A 23 56.29 20.76 33.84
C VAL A 23 56.69 20.96 32.37
N ALA A 24 56.51 22.20 31.91
CA ALA A 24 57.14 22.72 30.71
C ALA A 24 58.63 22.96 30.95
N LEU A 25 59.49 22.24 30.22
CA LEU A 25 60.79 22.76 29.81
C LEU A 25 60.97 22.48 28.32
N ALA A 26 61.27 23.56 27.59
CA ALA A 26 61.36 23.69 26.15
C ALA A 26 61.92 22.44 25.43
N ASN A 27 61.04 21.70 24.77
CA ASN A 27 61.40 20.67 23.81
C ASN A 27 60.38 20.73 22.65
N PRO A 28 60.78 20.80 21.37
CA PRO A 28 59.86 20.75 20.23
C PRO A 28 59.02 19.44 20.17
N ALA A 29 59.32 18.48 21.06
CA ALA A 29 58.58 17.25 21.27
C ALA A 29 57.24 17.43 22.03
N PHE A 30 56.90 18.63 22.53
CA PHE A 30 55.53 18.92 22.97
C PHE A 30 54.63 19.15 21.76
N ALA A 31 54.40 18.07 21.00
CA ALA A 31 53.26 17.99 20.11
C ALA A 31 52.01 18.30 20.93
N GLN A 32 51.20 19.24 20.44
CA GLN A 32 49.82 19.43 20.91
C GLN A 32 49.18 18.05 21.11
N PRO A 33 48.47 17.79 22.23
CA PRO A 33 47.88 16.48 22.44
C PRO A 33 47.03 16.13 21.23
N GLN A 34 47.47 15.14 20.44
CA GLN A 34 46.77 14.73 19.24
C GLN A 34 45.40 14.24 19.68
N GLN A 35 44.37 14.93 19.19
CA GLN A 35 42.99 14.58 19.45
C GLN A 35 42.78 13.15 18.96
N GLN A 36 42.65 12.21 19.89
CA GLN A 36 42.49 10.82 19.56
C GLN A 36 41.01 10.55 19.32
N TRP A 37 40.67 10.27 18.06
CA TRP A 37 39.31 9.95 17.66
C TRP A 37 39.05 8.48 17.95
N VAL A 38 37.95 8.20 18.63
CA VAL A 38 37.55 6.84 18.99
C VAL A 38 36.13 6.58 18.52
N VAL A 39 35.95 5.45 17.85
CA VAL A 39 34.67 4.96 17.35
C VAL A 39 34.49 3.54 17.86
N ASN A 40 33.41 3.27 18.60
CA ASN A 40 33.16 1.97 19.23
C ASN A 40 34.36 1.44 20.04
N GLY A 41 35.05 2.33 20.75
CA GLY A 41 36.23 1.97 21.55
C GLY A 41 37.52 1.73 20.76
N LYS A 42 37.51 1.89 19.42
CA LYS A 42 38.70 1.74 18.56
C LYS A 42 39.23 3.10 18.07
N PRO A 43 40.54 3.35 18.12
CA PRO A 43 41.12 4.56 17.53
C PRO A 43 40.89 4.62 16.02
N VAL A 44 40.56 5.79 15.50
CA VAL A 44 40.39 6.07 14.07
C VAL A 44 41.18 7.31 13.65
N SER A 45 41.37 7.50 12.35
CA SER A 45 42.02 8.72 11.83
C SER A 45 41.15 9.95 12.09
N GLU A 46 41.78 11.13 12.13
CA GLU A 46 41.07 12.40 12.29
C GLU A 46 39.99 12.61 11.21
N ASN A 47 40.29 12.26 9.96
CA ASN A 47 39.33 12.36 8.86
C ASN A 47 38.12 11.45 9.09
N VAL A 48 38.33 10.20 9.52
CA VAL A 48 37.23 9.27 9.84
C VAL A 48 36.41 9.78 11.02
N GLY A 49 37.07 10.28 12.07
CA GLY A 49 36.40 10.86 13.23
C GLY A 49 35.51 12.06 12.87
N LYS A 50 36.04 13.01 12.09
CA LYS A 50 35.28 14.16 11.57
C LYS A 50 34.13 13.74 10.65
N ALA A 51 34.37 12.79 9.74
CA ALA A 51 33.34 12.27 8.84
C ALA A 51 32.17 11.65 9.63
N MET A 52 32.47 10.90 10.69
CA MET A 52 31.44 10.30 11.53
C MET A 52 30.66 11.30 12.37
N MET A 53 31.29 12.41 12.79
CA MET A 53 30.57 13.51 13.44
C MET A 53 29.59 14.18 12.46
N LEU A 54 30.02 14.46 11.23
CA LEU A 54 29.15 14.99 10.17
C LEU A 54 28.00 14.04 9.85
N PHE A 55 28.30 12.74 9.75
CA PHE A 55 27.31 11.67 9.58
C PHE A 55 26.27 11.64 10.70
N ASN A 56 26.68 11.75 11.97
CA ASN A 56 25.77 11.76 13.11
C ASN A 56 24.84 13.00 13.07
N ASN A 57 25.40 14.16 12.73
CA ASN A 57 24.62 15.40 12.57
C ASN A 57 23.60 15.28 11.43
N ALA A 58 24.01 14.75 10.28
CA ALA A 58 23.11 14.50 9.17
C ALA A 58 22.03 13.47 9.51
N SER A 59 22.38 12.40 10.23
CA SER A 59 21.43 11.38 10.67
C SER A 59 20.33 11.96 11.56
N ASN A 60 20.68 12.90 12.45
CA ASN A 60 19.69 13.61 13.27
C ASN A 60 18.72 14.46 12.43
N LEU A 61 19.23 15.15 11.40
CA LEU A 61 18.39 15.90 10.46
C LEU A 61 17.41 14.98 9.70
N LEU A 62 17.90 13.83 9.25
CA LEU A 62 17.08 12.84 8.54
C LEU A 62 16.01 12.21 9.43
N ILE A 63 16.29 11.96 10.71
CA ILE A 63 15.31 11.44 11.69
C ILE A 63 14.23 12.48 11.99
N GLY A 64 14.61 13.75 12.14
CA GLY A 64 13.68 14.85 12.38
C GLY A 64 12.71 15.13 11.23
N SER A 65 12.90 14.50 10.06
CA SER A 65 12.25 14.88 8.80
C SER A 65 12.51 16.35 8.41
N GLU A 66 13.58 16.94 8.94
CA GLU A 66 13.90 18.35 8.81
C GLU A 66 15.14 18.51 7.92
N LYS A 67 14.93 19.00 6.70
CA LYS A 67 15.95 19.54 5.78
C LYS A 67 16.89 18.48 5.17
N PRO A 68 16.39 17.61 4.27
CA PRO A 68 17.23 16.65 3.54
C PRO A 68 18.37 17.34 2.76
N GLU A 69 18.19 18.60 2.34
CA GLU A 69 19.22 19.41 1.68
C GLU A 69 20.46 19.58 2.56
N LYS A 70 20.26 19.95 3.83
CA LYS A 70 21.35 20.14 4.79
C LYS A 70 22.00 18.81 5.17
N ALA A 71 21.22 17.72 5.20
CA ALA A 71 21.76 16.40 5.40
C ALA A 71 22.69 15.99 4.24
N VAL A 72 22.29 16.25 2.99
CA VAL A 72 23.14 16.05 1.81
C VAL A 72 24.43 16.85 1.93
N GLU A 73 24.37 18.15 2.25
CA GLU A 73 25.57 18.99 2.41
C GLU A 73 26.58 18.40 3.42
N LEU A 74 26.10 17.98 4.60
CA LEU A 74 26.94 17.39 5.63
C LEU A 74 27.50 16.02 5.22
N LEU A 75 26.70 15.20 4.54
CA LEU A 75 27.11 13.87 4.09
C LEU A 75 28.08 13.93 2.91
N THR A 76 27.96 14.93 2.02
CA THR A 76 28.95 15.19 0.97
C THR A 76 30.30 15.61 1.57
N GLN A 77 30.31 16.45 2.61
CA GLN A 77 31.54 16.77 3.34
C GLN A 77 32.12 15.53 4.04
N ALA A 78 31.27 14.68 4.62
CA ALA A 78 31.69 13.45 5.28
C ALA A 78 32.29 12.45 4.26
N GLU A 79 31.70 12.34 3.08
CA GLU A 79 32.20 11.52 1.97
C GLU A 79 33.58 11.98 1.50
N GLN A 80 33.83 13.28 1.37
CA GLN A 80 35.14 13.81 0.98
C GLN A 80 36.24 13.43 1.98
N LEU A 81 35.90 13.33 3.27
CA LEU A 81 36.83 12.95 4.33
C LEU A 81 37.04 11.44 4.42
N ALA A 82 36.00 10.65 4.16
CA ALA A 82 36.02 9.19 4.31
C ALA A 82 35.11 8.51 3.26
N PRO A 83 35.54 8.40 1.99
CA PRO A 83 34.69 7.94 0.89
C PRO A 83 34.35 6.45 0.94
N GLU A 84 35.11 5.67 1.71
CA GLU A 84 34.99 4.22 1.86
C GLU A 84 34.11 3.80 3.06
N LEU A 85 33.47 4.75 3.76
CA LEU A 85 32.55 4.42 4.84
C LEU A 85 31.13 4.11 4.28
N PRO A 86 30.66 2.86 4.37
CA PRO A 86 29.38 2.45 3.79
C PRO A 86 28.19 3.17 4.43
N GLU A 87 28.25 3.53 5.71
CA GLU A 87 27.18 4.25 6.41
C GLU A 87 26.96 5.64 5.80
N ILE A 88 28.03 6.35 5.46
CA ILE A 88 27.97 7.67 4.82
C ILE A 88 27.31 7.55 3.45
N GLN A 89 27.75 6.59 2.65
CA GLN A 89 27.21 6.33 1.32
C GLN A 89 25.71 5.99 1.38
N SER A 90 25.33 5.12 2.32
CA SER A 90 23.93 4.73 2.53
C SER A 90 23.06 5.91 2.92
N ASN A 91 23.51 6.75 3.86
CA ASN A 91 22.72 7.90 4.32
C ASN A 91 22.71 9.03 3.30
N LEU A 92 23.77 9.22 2.52
CA LEU A 92 23.80 10.19 1.42
C LEU A 92 22.79 9.79 0.35
N GLY A 93 22.77 8.51 -0.03
CA GLY A 93 21.76 7.97 -0.92
C GLY A 93 20.34 8.17 -0.38
N MET A 94 20.09 7.86 0.89
CA MET A 94 18.78 8.11 1.52
C MET A 94 18.40 9.61 1.51
N ALA A 95 19.34 10.52 1.76
CA ALA A 95 19.10 11.96 1.77
C ALA A 95 18.79 12.49 0.36
N LEU A 96 19.54 12.05 -0.66
CA LEU A 96 19.30 12.36 -2.07
C LEU A 96 17.94 11.85 -2.53
N ALA A 97 17.60 10.62 -2.15
CA ALA A 97 16.31 10.02 -2.49
C ALA A 97 15.15 10.79 -1.88
N LYS A 98 15.35 11.31 -0.66
CA LYS A 98 14.36 12.18 -0.01
C LYS A 98 14.14 13.51 -0.75
N MET A 99 15.14 13.99 -1.49
CA MET A 99 15.02 15.17 -2.37
C MET A 99 14.48 14.83 -3.77
N GLY A 100 14.07 13.57 -4.01
CA GLY A 100 13.64 13.10 -5.33
C GLY A 100 14.78 12.89 -6.34
N ARG A 101 16.04 12.99 -5.92
CA ARG A 101 17.24 12.73 -6.73
C ARG A 101 17.55 11.23 -6.74
N THR A 102 16.59 10.44 -7.22
CA THR A 102 16.58 8.98 -7.06
C THR A 102 17.72 8.27 -7.82
N ASP A 103 18.08 8.73 -9.01
CA ASP A 103 19.17 8.11 -9.79
C ASP A 103 20.52 8.28 -9.09
N GLU A 104 20.80 9.48 -8.56
CA GLU A 104 22.00 9.75 -7.77
C GLU A 104 21.98 8.95 -6.46
N ALA A 105 20.82 8.82 -5.83
CA ALA A 105 20.67 8.01 -4.64
C ALA A 105 21.04 6.54 -4.89
N ILE A 106 20.59 5.95 -5.99
CA ILE A 106 20.92 4.57 -6.36
C ILE A 106 22.43 4.38 -6.43
N VAL A 107 23.16 5.29 -7.09
CA VAL A 107 24.63 5.21 -7.22
C VAL A 107 25.31 5.14 -5.85
N HIS A 108 24.91 6.01 -4.92
CA HIS A 108 25.50 6.02 -3.56
C HIS A 108 25.13 4.79 -2.74
N VAL A 109 23.88 4.31 -2.82
CA VAL A 109 23.48 3.12 -2.07
C VAL A 109 24.08 1.84 -2.66
N GLU A 110 24.23 1.73 -3.98
CA GLU A 110 24.98 0.64 -4.62
C GLU A 110 26.42 0.60 -4.11
N LYS A 111 27.08 1.76 -4.01
CA LYS A 111 28.42 1.87 -3.42
C LYS A 111 28.43 1.41 -1.95
N ALA A 112 27.43 1.80 -1.16
CA ALA A 112 27.31 1.36 0.24
C ALA A 112 27.21 -0.18 0.37
N VAL A 113 26.37 -0.81 -0.47
CA VAL A 113 26.19 -2.28 -0.50
C VAL A 113 27.46 -2.98 -1.00
N ALA A 114 28.17 -2.41 -1.97
CA ALA A 114 29.45 -2.95 -2.44
C ALA A 114 30.55 -2.88 -1.38
N LEU A 115 30.62 -1.78 -0.62
CA LEU A 115 31.56 -1.60 0.49
C LEU A 115 31.26 -2.51 1.68
N ASN A 116 29.98 -2.72 2.00
CA ASN A 116 29.56 -3.63 3.05
C ASN A 116 28.26 -4.37 2.69
N PRO A 117 28.38 -5.60 2.15
CA PRO A 117 27.23 -6.46 1.84
C PRO A 117 26.47 -6.98 3.07
N ASN A 118 26.86 -6.60 4.30
CA ASN A 118 26.18 -6.94 5.55
C ASN A 118 25.63 -5.68 6.24
N LEU A 119 25.21 -4.68 5.47
CA LEU A 119 24.56 -3.47 5.96
C LEU A 119 23.06 -3.47 5.61
N PRO A 120 22.19 -4.07 6.46
CA PRO A 120 20.77 -4.20 6.18
C PRO A 120 20.06 -2.91 5.75
N ALA A 121 20.43 -1.77 6.34
CA ALA A 121 19.83 -0.47 6.03
C ALA A 121 20.08 -0.05 4.57
N ALA A 122 21.29 -0.26 4.05
CA ALA A 122 21.65 0.08 2.67
C ALA A 122 20.86 -0.78 1.68
N GLU A 123 20.72 -2.07 1.97
CA GLU A 123 20.05 -3.02 1.08
C GLU A 123 18.54 -2.84 1.03
N MET A 124 17.93 -2.57 2.19
CA MET A 124 16.52 -2.17 2.26
C MET A 124 16.28 -0.90 1.45
N THR A 125 17.19 0.08 1.57
CA THR A 125 17.11 1.32 0.80
C THR A 125 17.27 1.06 -0.70
N LEU A 126 18.24 0.22 -1.10
CA LEU A 126 18.49 -0.11 -2.50
C LEU A 126 17.31 -0.84 -3.15
N GLY A 127 16.76 -1.85 -2.48
CA GLY A 127 15.59 -2.57 -2.97
C GLY A 127 14.38 -1.65 -3.13
N SER A 128 14.16 -0.75 -2.16
CA SER A 128 13.09 0.26 -2.22
C SER A 128 13.30 1.28 -3.34
N LEU A 129 14.55 1.72 -3.55
CA LEU A 129 14.91 2.63 -4.65
C LEU A 129 14.62 1.98 -6.00
N TYR A 130 15.09 0.74 -6.21
CA TYR A 130 14.83 0.00 -7.44
C TYR A 130 13.36 -0.23 -7.71
N GLN A 131 12.60 -0.57 -6.67
CA GLN A 131 11.17 -0.67 -6.75
C GLN A 131 10.55 0.67 -7.18
N SER A 132 10.95 1.79 -6.57
CA SER A 132 10.39 3.12 -6.84
C SER A 132 10.67 3.66 -8.26
N VAL A 133 11.66 3.11 -8.97
CA VAL A 133 11.98 3.46 -10.37
C VAL A 133 11.60 2.35 -11.35
N GLY A 134 10.86 1.33 -10.90
CA GLY A 134 10.44 0.21 -11.73
C GLY A 134 11.54 -0.71 -12.24
N ARG A 135 12.73 -0.69 -11.61
CA ARG A 135 13.77 -1.71 -11.79
C ARG A 135 13.39 -2.98 -11.00
N THR A 136 12.24 -3.56 -11.33
CA THR A 136 11.59 -4.68 -10.61
C THR A 136 12.51 -5.88 -10.44
N GLN A 137 13.27 -6.28 -11.49
CA GLN A 137 14.20 -7.42 -11.39
C GLN A 137 15.35 -7.17 -10.41
N ASP A 138 15.87 -5.93 -10.39
CA ASP A 138 16.95 -5.57 -9.48
C ASP A 138 16.43 -5.51 -8.03
N ALA A 139 15.23 -4.97 -7.81
CA ALA A 139 14.57 -4.99 -6.51
C ALA A 139 14.36 -6.43 -6.01
N ILE A 140 13.85 -7.34 -6.85
CA ILE A 140 13.67 -8.77 -6.52
C ILE A 140 15.00 -9.40 -6.12
N ARG A 141 16.08 -9.15 -6.89
CA ARG A 141 17.41 -9.68 -6.59
C ARG A 141 17.90 -9.21 -5.22
N VAL A 142 17.89 -7.89 -4.98
CA VAL A 142 18.34 -7.29 -3.72
C VAL A 142 17.56 -7.85 -2.53
N PHE A 143 16.23 -7.93 -2.62
CA PHE A 143 15.40 -8.44 -1.55
C PHE A 143 15.57 -9.95 -1.30
N LYS A 144 15.81 -10.75 -2.35
CA LYS A 144 16.14 -12.18 -2.19
C LYS A 144 17.49 -12.36 -1.50
N ASP A 145 18.50 -11.61 -1.92
CA ASP A 145 19.84 -11.68 -1.33
C ASP A 145 19.81 -11.25 0.14
N PHE A 146 19.06 -10.18 0.45
CA PHE A 146 18.82 -9.74 1.83
C PHE A 146 18.17 -10.85 2.66
N GLN A 147 17.11 -11.49 2.15
CA GLN A 147 16.41 -12.55 2.86
C GLN A 147 17.33 -13.74 3.17
N GLN A 148 18.25 -14.06 2.25
CA GLN A 148 19.24 -15.13 2.45
C GLN A 148 20.29 -14.76 3.50
N ARG A 149 20.80 -13.53 3.48
CA ARG A 149 21.86 -13.06 4.40
C ARG A 149 21.34 -12.68 5.79
N HIS A 150 20.09 -12.24 5.88
CA HIS A 150 19.48 -11.74 7.12
C HIS A 150 18.14 -12.42 7.45
N PRO A 151 18.07 -13.77 7.54
CA PRO A 151 16.81 -14.52 7.67
C PRO A 151 16.01 -14.22 8.95
N THR A 152 16.64 -13.62 9.96
CA THR A 152 16.03 -13.23 11.24
C THR A 152 15.79 -11.73 11.38
N SER A 153 16.03 -10.93 10.34
CA SER A 153 15.78 -9.49 10.36
C SER A 153 14.29 -9.18 10.54
N GLU A 154 13.99 -8.09 11.26
CA GLU A 154 12.62 -7.59 11.41
C GLU A 154 11.96 -7.21 10.07
N HIS A 155 12.76 -6.91 9.05
CA HIS A 155 12.29 -6.55 7.71
C HIS A 155 11.79 -7.74 6.89
N ILE A 156 12.07 -8.99 7.29
CA ILE A 156 11.75 -10.18 6.50
C ILE A 156 10.25 -10.30 6.21
N LYS A 157 9.40 -9.88 7.14
CA LYS A 157 7.94 -9.90 6.91
C LYS A 157 7.53 -8.93 5.81
N LYS A 158 8.09 -7.71 5.79
CA LYS A 158 7.84 -6.69 4.75
C LYS A 158 8.40 -7.15 3.41
N ILE A 159 9.62 -7.67 3.40
CA ILE A 159 10.29 -8.21 2.19
C ILE A 159 9.49 -9.35 1.56
N LYS A 160 8.94 -10.28 2.34
CA LYS A 160 8.11 -11.36 1.78
C LYS A 160 6.87 -10.84 1.04
N GLY A 161 6.21 -9.81 1.60
CA GLY A 161 5.08 -9.15 0.94
C GLY A 161 5.51 -8.46 -0.35
N LEU A 162 6.59 -7.67 -0.29
CA LEU A 162 7.16 -6.98 -1.45
C LEU A 162 7.60 -7.96 -2.54
N LEU A 163 8.31 -9.04 -2.20
CA LEU A 163 8.74 -10.05 -3.17
C LEU A 163 7.55 -10.74 -3.84
N SER A 164 6.52 -11.12 -3.08
CA SER A 164 5.31 -11.73 -3.67
C SER A 164 4.64 -10.79 -4.67
N MET A 165 4.59 -9.50 -4.35
CA MET A 165 4.02 -8.46 -5.22
C MET A 165 4.89 -8.25 -6.47
N LEU A 166 6.17 -7.97 -6.30
CA LEU A 166 7.12 -7.72 -7.39
C LEU A 166 7.26 -8.91 -8.34
N GLU A 167 7.24 -10.15 -7.82
CA GLU A 167 7.26 -11.35 -8.66
C GLU A 167 5.96 -11.55 -9.43
N SER A 168 4.82 -11.18 -8.85
CA SER A 168 3.53 -11.18 -9.56
C SER A 168 3.52 -10.14 -10.68
N GLU A 169 3.95 -8.90 -10.38
CA GLU A 169 4.09 -7.81 -11.34
C GLU A 169 5.06 -8.18 -12.47
N SER A 170 6.21 -8.75 -12.14
CA SER A 170 7.17 -9.22 -13.14
C SER A 170 6.57 -10.25 -14.10
N LYS A 171 5.68 -11.13 -13.62
CA LYS A 171 4.97 -12.10 -14.47
C LYS A 171 3.88 -11.47 -15.33
N LEU A 172 3.31 -10.35 -14.88
CA LEU A 172 2.35 -9.56 -15.66
C LEU A 172 3.07 -8.70 -16.71
N GLN A 173 4.23 -8.12 -16.39
CA GLN A 173 5.06 -7.39 -17.34
C GLN A 173 5.59 -8.27 -18.48
N THR A 174 5.86 -9.56 -18.22
CA THR A 174 6.25 -10.52 -19.27
C THR A 174 5.07 -11.00 -20.13
N LYS A 175 3.83 -10.77 -19.69
CA LYS A 175 2.60 -10.96 -20.47
C LYS A 175 1.97 -9.60 -20.76
N GLN A 176 2.57 -8.84 -21.66
CA GLN A 176 1.78 -7.83 -22.38
C GLN A 176 1.10 -8.49 -23.57
N PRO A 177 -0.24 -8.59 -23.61
CA PRO A 177 -0.96 -9.06 -24.78
C PRO A 177 -1.34 -7.91 -25.73
N ASP A 178 -1.01 -6.64 -25.43
CA ASP A 178 -1.75 -5.50 -26.02
C ASP A 178 -0.94 -4.38 -26.70
N GLY A 179 0.39 -4.46 -26.76
CA GLY A 179 1.16 -3.42 -27.45
C GLY A 179 1.07 -2.05 -26.77
N SER A 180 1.15 -2.00 -25.43
CA SER A 180 1.42 -0.74 -24.75
C SER A 180 2.69 -0.10 -25.36
N VAL A 181 2.51 1.06 -25.97
CA VAL A 181 3.60 1.82 -26.57
C VAL A 181 4.32 2.52 -25.42
N THR A 182 5.62 2.28 -25.29
CA THR A 182 6.50 3.18 -24.53
C THR A 182 6.30 4.60 -25.05
N GLY A 183 5.66 5.47 -24.26
CA GLY A 183 5.29 6.82 -24.68
C GLY A 183 3.80 7.05 -24.94
N ALA A 184 2.90 6.12 -24.59
CA ALA A 184 1.46 6.37 -24.61
C ALA A 184 1.05 7.44 -23.58
N ASP A 185 0.19 8.37 -23.99
CA ASP A 185 -0.28 9.50 -23.17
C ASP A 185 -1.26 9.10 -22.05
N ASP A 186 -1.70 7.83 -22.02
CA ASP A 186 -2.52 7.24 -20.96
C ASP A 186 -2.12 5.76 -20.70
N TYR A 187 -2.72 5.12 -19.70
CA TYR A 187 -2.62 3.68 -19.42
C TYR A 187 -4.01 3.02 -19.36
N PHE A 188 -4.95 3.48 -20.20
CA PHE A 188 -6.34 3.04 -20.16
C PHE A 188 -6.50 1.52 -20.39
N SER A 189 -5.65 0.90 -21.22
CA SER A 189 -5.69 -0.56 -21.42
C SER A 189 -5.32 -1.35 -20.16
N SER A 190 -4.56 -0.74 -19.25
CA SER A 190 -4.08 -1.37 -18.01
C SER A 190 -5.06 -1.27 -16.85
N ILE A 191 -6.12 -0.45 -16.96
CA ILE A 191 -7.13 -0.31 -15.89
C ILE A 191 -8.33 -1.26 -16.07
N GLY A 192 -8.41 -1.96 -17.20
CA GLY A 192 -9.46 -2.95 -17.46
C GLY A 192 -9.15 -4.29 -16.80
N LEU A 193 -10.13 -4.85 -16.09
CA LEU A 193 -10.05 -6.23 -15.60
C LEU A 193 -10.65 -7.15 -16.65
N SER A 194 -9.82 -7.98 -17.30
CA SER A 194 -10.24 -8.94 -18.32
C SER A 194 -11.03 -8.31 -19.50
N GLY A 195 -10.57 -7.16 -20.00
CA GLY A 195 -11.19 -6.46 -21.13
C GLY A 195 -12.44 -5.62 -20.78
N SER A 196 -12.73 -5.44 -19.49
CA SER A 196 -13.88 -4.67 -19.00
C SER A 196 -13.43 -3.55 -18.07
N VAL A 197 -13.97 -2.35 -18.28
CA VAL A 197 -13.80 -1.22 -17.36
C VAL A 197 -15.06 -1.02 -16.53
N THR A 198 -14.88 -0.55 -15.29
CA THR A 198 -15.96 -0.28 -14.34
C THR A 198 -15.76 1.13 -13.80
N LYS A 199 -16.80 1.98 -13.86
CA LYS A 199 -16.78 3.36 -13.37
C LYS A 199 -18.07 3.73 -12.66
N TRP A 200 -18.06 4.85 -11.93
CA TRP A 200 -19.30 5.49 -11.48
C TRP A 200 -20.04 6.07 -12.69
N THR A 201 -21.36 5.96 -12.70
CA THR A 201 -22.18 6.56 -13.76
C THR A 201 -22.41 8.04 -13.48
N GLN A 202 -22.63 8.84 -14.53
CA GLN A 202 -22.78 10.28 -14.40
C GLN A 202 -23.98 10.71 -13.56
N ASP A 203 -25.04 9.90 -13.51
CA ASP A 203 -26.22 10.12 -12.66
C ASP A 203 -25.95 9.94 -11.15
N HIS A 204 -24.80 9.40 -10.75
CA HIS A 204 -24.38 9.33 -9.34
C HIS A 204 -23.61 10.58 -8.88
N MET A 205 -23.24 11.49 -9.77
CA MET A 205 -22.45 12.66 -9.40
C MET A 205 -23.33 13.74 -8.73
N PRO A 206 -22.84 14.43 -7.67
CA PRO A 206 -21.57 14.22 -6.99
C PRO A 206 -21.59 13.00 -6.05
N LEU A 207 -20.45 12.29 -5.99
CA LEU A 207 -20.25 11.17 -5.08
C LEU A 207 -20.19 11.65 -3.63
N LYS A 208 -21.00 11.03 -2.77
CA LYS A 208 -21.04 11.31 -1.34
C LYS A 208 -19.89 10.61 -0.64
N VAL A 209 -18.99 11.38 -0.04
CA VAL A 209 -17.83 10.89 0.70
C VAL A 209 -18.07 11.03 2.20
N TYR A 210 -18.04 9.91 2.91
CA TYR A 210 -18.01 9.88 4.37
C TYR A 210 -16.58 9.63 4.84
N ILE A 211 -16.04 10.49 5.69
CA ILE A 211 -14.74 10.29 6.33
C ILE A 211 -14.97 9.97 7.81
N ALA A 212 -14.49 8.81 8.26
CA ALA A 212 -14.64 8.38 9.65
C ALA A 212 -13.94 9.34 10.63
N PRO A 213 -14.46 9.52 11.86
CA PRO A 213 -13.82 10.33 12.89
C PRO A 213 -12.38 9.89 13.16
N THR A 214 -11.49 10.86 13.33
CA THR A 214 -10.05 10.63 13.53
C THR A 214 -9.65 10.67 15.01
N GLN A 215 -10.57 11.02 15.90
CA GLN A 215 -10.32 11.09 17.34
C GLN A 215 -9.91 9.72 17.89
N GLY A 216 -8.72 9.64 18.47
CA GLY A 216 -8.19 8.41 19.05
C GLY A 216 -7.55 7.43 18.06
N VAL A 217 -7.46 7.78 16.78
CA VAL A 217 -6.69 6.98 15.80
C VAL A 217 -5.20 7.17 16.06
N VAL A 218 -4.53 6.12 16.55
CA VAL A 218 -3.09 6.15 16.86
C VAL A 218 -2.29 6.49 15.60
N GLY A 219 -1.29 7.37 15.70
CA GLY A 219 -0.42 7.74 14.58
C GLY A 219 -0.99 8.78 13.61
N TYR A 220 -2.27 9.14 13.75
CA TYR A 220 -2.90 10.20 12.95
C TYR A 220 -2.23 11.57 13.19
N LYS A 221 -2.04 12.36 12.13
CA LYS A 221 -1.66 13.78 12.17
C LYS A 221 -2.77 14.65 11.61
N PRO A 222 -3.00 15.85 12.15
CA PRO A 222 -3.97 16.79 11.59
C PRO A 222 -3.79 17.05 10.08
N GLY A 223 -2.55 17.18 9.60
CA GLY A 223 -2.25 17.41 8.18
C GLY A 223 -2.65 16.26 7.24
N TYR A 224 -2.89 15.05 7.75
CA TYR A 224 -3.39 13.94 6.91
C TYR A 224 -4.77 14.24 6.32
N MET A 225 -5.62 14.97 7.03
CA MET A 225 -6.95 15.33 6.52
C MET A 225 -6.85 16.26 5.31
N ASP A 226 -5.88 17.17 5.29
CA ASP A 226 -5.62 18.05 4.14
C ASP A 226 -5.11 17.23 2.95
N GLY A 227 -4.27 16.22 3.21
CA GLY A 227 -3.87 15.21 2.22
C GLY A 227 -5.06 14.48 1.59
N VAL A 228 -6.01 14.00 2.40
CA VAL A 228 -7.23 13.32 1.91
C VAL A 228 -8.07 14.24 1.04
N LYS A 229 -8.40 15.44 1.53
CA LYS A 229 -9.27 16.39 0.81
C LYS A 229 -8.63 16.88 -0.48
N SER A 230 -7.34 17.23 -0.45
CA SER A 230 -6.60 17.64 -1.65
C SER A 230 -6.49 16.51 -2.68
N SER A 231 -6.45 15.25 -2.25
CA SER A 231 -6.42 14.09 -3.15
C SER A 231 -7.75 13.88 -3.89
N PHE A 232 -8.89 14.01 -3.18
CA PHE A 232 -10.21 14.01 -3.82
C PHE A 232 -10.35 15.18 -4.81
N GLN A 233 -9.92 16.38 -4.41
CA GLN A 233 -9.96 17.55 -5.28
C GLN A 233 -9.10 17.36 -6.54
N ALA A 234 -7.89 16.82 -6.39
CA ALA A 234 -6.99 16.58 -7.52
C ALA A 234 -7.63 15.67 -8.58
N TRP A 235 -8.32 14.60 -8.16
CA TRP A 235 -9.05 13.73 -9.08
C TRP A 235 -10.28 14.39 -9.71
N ALA A 236 -11.01 15.21 -8.95
CA ALA A 236 -12.14 15.98 -9.50
C ALA A 236 -11.66 16.95 -10.60
N ASP A 237 -10.58 17.69 -10.34
CA ASP A 237 -9.97 18.63 -11.30
C ASP A 237 -9.43 17.90 -12.52
N ALA A 238 -8.73 16.76 -12.31
CA ALA A 238 -8.19 15.93 -13.38
C ALA A 238 -9.28 15.42 -14.34
N SER A 239 -10.47 15.13 -13.82
CA SER A 239 -11.61 14.67 -14.61
C SER A 239 -12.25 15.76 -15.49
N GLY A 240 -11.90 17.03 -15.29
CA GLY A 240 -12.58 18.16 -15.92
C GLY A 240 -14.02 18.34 -15.42
N GLY A 241 -14.30 17.99 -14.15
CA GLY A 241 -15.63 18.09 -13.53
C GLY A 241 -16.56 16.90 -13.78
N LYS A 242 -16.11 15.88 -14.53
CA LYS A 242 -16.88 14.64 -14.78
C LYS A 242 -16.97 13.72 -13.57
N VAL A 243 -16.07 13.89 -12.61
CA VAL A 243 -16.10 13.27 -11.29
C VAL A 243 -16.15 14.42 -10.28
N SER A 244 -17.09 14.36 -9.36
CA SER A 244 -17.26 15.38 -8.31
C SER A 244 -17.63 14.73 -6.99
N PHE A 245 -17.32 15.41 -5.89
CA PHE A 245 -17.47 14.88 -4.54
C PHE A 245 -18.21 15.86 -3.63
N VAL A 246 -18.97 15.32 -2.69
CA VAL A 246 -19.60 16.07 -1.59
C VAL A 246 -19.39 15.32 -0.28
N TYR A 247 -19.01 16.02 0.79
CA TYR A 247 -18.78 15.39 2.08
C TYR A 247 -20.07 15.26 2.89
N VAL A 248 -20.31 14.06 3.44
CA VAL A 248 -21.50 13.75 4.24
C VAL A 248 -21.13 13.18 5.61
N GLN A 249 -22.01 13.37 6.60
CA GLN A 249 -21.82 12.85 7.96
C GLN A 249 -22.45 11.46 8.16
N ASP A 250 -23.35 11.03 7.26
CA ASP A 250 -24.06 9.77 7.37
C ASP A 250 -23.22 8.60 6.82
N LYS A 251 -22.77 7.72 7.73
CA LYS A 251 -21.98 6.52 7.42
C LYS A 251 -22.74 5.49 6.55
N GLU A 252 -24.06 5.48 6.57
CA GLU A 252 -24.88 4.53 5.81
C GLU A 252 -25.33 5.11 4.47
N LYS A 253 -25.44 6.44 4.34
CA LYS A 253 -25.86 7.14 3.11
C LYS A 253 -24.71 7.86 2.39
N ASN A 254 -23.66 7.11 2.05
CA ASN A 254 -22.56 7.60 1.24
C ASN A 254 -22.17 6.60 0.15
N ASP A 255 -21.44 7.08 -0.84
CA ASP A 255 -20.95 6.31 -1.98
C ASP A 255 -19.52 5.81 -1.71
N ILE A 256 -18.69 6.64 -1.07
CA ILE A 256 -17.33 6.31 -0.67
C ILE A 256 -17.17 6.48 0.86
N SER A 257 -16.78 5.41 1.55
CA SER A 257 -16.38 5.48 2.96
C SER A 257 -14.86 5.51 3.08
N PHE A 258 -14.30 6.50 3.75
CA PHE A 258 -12.86 6.63 4.01
C PHE A 258 -12.56 6.49 5.51
N ALA A 259 -11.53 5.76 5.89
CA ALA A 259 -11.08 5.66 7.28
C ALA A 259 -9.55 5.57 7.40
N PHE A 260 -9.03 6.05 8.53
CA PHE A 260 -7.66 5.82 8.94
C PHE A 260 -7.59 4.63 9.91
N SER A 261 -6.51 3.87 9.86
CA SER A 261 -6.25 2.76 10.78
C SER A 261 -4.78 2.70 11.18
N ASN A 262 -4.48 2.20 12.36
CA ASN A 262 -3.13 1.76 12.74
C ASN A 262 -3.03 0.23 12.81
N ASP A 263 -4.14 -0.48 12.57
CA ASP A 263 -4.18 -1.93 12.49
C ASP A 263 -3.77 -2.39 11.08
N ILE A 264 -2.59 -3.00 10.97
CA ILE A 264 -2.07 -3.57 9.73
C ILE A 264 -3.00 -4.65 9.15
N LYS A 265 -3.89 -5.26 9.95
CA LYS A 265 -4.86 -6.25 9.47
C LYS A 265 -6.07 -5.62 8.78
N ALA A 266 -6.19 -4.29 8.81
CA ALA A 266 -7.26 -3.58 8.15
C ALA A 266 -7.10 -3.56 6.62
N VAL A 267 -5.89 -3.85 6.12
CA VAL A 267 -5.55 -3.92 4.70
C VAL A 267 -5.00 -5.31 4.35
N SER A 268 -5.22 -5.76 3.11
CA SER A 268 -4.73 -7.06 2.65
C SER A 268 -3.21 -7.09 2.45
N ASN A 269 -2.64 -6.00 1.93
CA ASN A 269 -1.20 -5.82 1.76
C ASN A 269 -0.71 -4.57 2.52
N PRO A 270 -0.21 -4.72 3.76
CA PRO A 270 0.27 -3.58 4.53
C PRO A 270 1.38 -2.79 3.85
N ALA A 271 2.14 -3.41 2.94
CA ALA A 271 3.25 -2.78 2.24
C ALA A 271 2.82 -1.65 1.30
N GLU A 272 1.55 -1.57 0.91
CA GLU A 272 0.97 -0.49 0.08
C GLU A 272 0.43 0.67 0.94
N GLY A 273 0.38 0.52 2.26
CA GLY A 273 -0.06 1.58 3.18
C GLY A 273 -1.55 1.94 3.11
N GLY A 274 -2.30 1.45 2.13
CA GLY A 274 -3.74 1.66 1.98
C GLY A 274 -4.43 0.46 1.33
N GLU A 275 -5.76 0.51 1.29
CA GLU A 275 -6.56 -0.41 0.49
C GLU A 275 -7.92 0.22 0.14
N ALA A 276 -8.21 0.28 -1.16
CA ALA A 276 -9.51 0.57 -1.72
C ALA A 276 -10.22 -0.72 -2.14
N LYS A 277 -11.50 -0.82 -1.78
CA LYS A 277 -12.40 -1.87 -2.25
C LYS A 277 -13.53 -1.24 -3.02
N VAL A 278 -13.71 -1.69 -4.25
CA VAL A 278 -14.78 -1.26 -5.14
C VAL A 278 -15.84 -2.34 -5.21
N TYR A 279 -17.09 -1.94 -5.04
CA TYR A 279 -18.25 -2.80 -5.13
C TYR A 279 -19.04 -2.43 -6.39
N PRO A 280 -18.87 -3.18 -7.48
CA PRO A 280 -19.64 -2.97 -8.70
C PRO A 280 -21.06 -3.52 -8.57
N GLY A 281 -21.97 -2.87 -9.28
CA GLY A 281 -23.32 -3.33 -9.57
C GLY A 281 -23.57 -3.44 -11.07
N PRO A 282 -24.81 -3.73 -11.49
CA PRO A 282 -25.13 -4.04 -12.89
C PRO A 282 -24.86 -2.90 -13.91
N LYS A 283 -24.70 -1.67 -13.44
CA LYS A 283 -24.54 -0.46 -14.28
C LYS A 283 -23.22 0.27 -14.06
N GLY A 284 -22.35 -0.20 -13.17
CA GLY A 284 -21.15 0.52 -12.73
C GLY A 284 -20.92 0.36 -11.24
N ILE A 285 -20.03 1.19 -10.68
CA ILE A 285 -19.74 1.18 -9.24
C ILE A 285 -20.98 1.64 -8.46
N VAL A 286 -21.28 0.96 -7.35
CA VAL A 286 -22.36 1.35 -6.43
C VAL A 286 -21.87 1.73 -5.04
N LYS A 287 -20.66 1.30 -4.67
CA LYS A 287 -20.04 1.62 -3.38
C LYS A 287 -18.53 1.47 -3.50
N SER A 288 -17.78 2.28 -2.78
CA SER A 288 -16.36 2.03 -2.49
C SER A 288 -16.02 2.26 -1.02
N THR A 289 -14.98 1.60 -0.54
CA THR A 289 -14.40 1.85 0.79
C THR A 289 -12.90 2.01 0.68
N ILE A 290 -12.32 2.94 1.42
CA ILE A 290 -10.89 3.21 1.48
C ILE A 290 -10.45 3.12 2.95
N VAL A 291 -9.38 2.39 3.20
CA VAL A 291 -8.67 2.42 4.48
C VAL A 291 -7.22 2.79 4.25
N VAL A 292 -6.71 3.77 4.99
CA VAL A 292 -5.29 4.17 4.92
C VAL A 292 -4.62 3.98 6.27
N LEU A 293 -3.45 3.35 6.27
CA LEU A 293 -2.63 3.15 7.45
C LEU A 293 -1.98 4.46 7.88
N THR A 294 -1.89 4.67 9.19
CA THR A 294 -1.29 5.86 9.80
C THR A 294 0.18 5.67 10.19
N LEU A 295 0.63 4.41 10.21
CA LEU A 295 1.98 3.98 10.54
C LEU A 295 2.53 3.11 9.40
N ASP A 296 3.80 3.30 9.05
CA ASP A 296 4.51 2.36 8.18
C ASP A 296 4.50 0.98 8.87
N PRO A 297 4.13 -0.09 8.17
CA PRO A 297 4.07 -1.44 8.77
C PRO A 297 5.42 -1.96 9.25
N SER A 298 6.57 -1.47 8.76
CA SER A 298 7.90 -1.88 9.25
C SER A 298 9.04 -0.96 8.74
N PRO A 299 9.78 -0.29 9.64
CA PRO A 299 9.55 -0.19 11.09
C PRO A 299 8.29 0.64 11.39
N ALA A 300 7.64 0.38 12.54
CA ALA A 300 6.44 1.09 12.96
C ALA A 300 6.74 2.57 13.26
N GLN A 301 6.79 3.37 12.20
CA GLN A 301 7.05 4.80 12.24
C GLN A 301 5.86 5.53 11.64
N GLN A 302 5.62 6.72 12.16
CA GLN A 302 4.59 7.59 11.65
C GLN A 302 4.88 7.96 10.19
N MET A 303 3.86 7.87 9.33
CA MET A 303 4.00 8.27 7.93
C MET A 303 4.29 9.78 7.81
N SER A 304 4.97 10.16 6.73
CA SER A 304 5.05 11.56 6.31
C SER A 304 3.72 12.00 5.69
N GLU A 305 3.48 13.31 5.64
CA GLU A 305 2.28 13.86 4.99
C GLU A 305 2.30 13.63 3.48
N SER A 306 3.48 13.72 2.83
CA SER A 306 3.63 13.45 1.39
C SER A 306 3.33 11.99 1.03
N LEU A 307 3.84 11.02 1.80
CA LEU A 307 3.52 9.60 1.59
C LEU A 307 2.04 9.33 1.82
N MET A 308 1.48 9.88 2.90
CA MET A 308 0.06 9.77 3.20
C MET A 308 -0.80 10.30 2.05
N ARG A 309 -0.45 11.48 1.51
CA ARG A 309 -1.14 12.08 0.36
C ARG A 309 -1.03 11.20 -0.88
N TRP A 310 0.15 10.64 -1.17
CA TRP A 310 0.33 9.71 -2.29
C TRP A 310 -0.57 8.48 -2.17
N ILE A 311 -0.60 7.84 -1.00
CA ILE A 311 -1.50 6.70 -0.74
C ILE A 311 -2.95 7.13 -0.98
N CYS A 312 -3.36 8.29 -0.46
CA CYS A 312 -4.71 8.79 -0.69
C CYS A 312 -5.03 8.98 -2.17
N LEU A 313 -4.11 9.58 -2.96
CA LEU A 313 -4.27 9.72 -4.41
C LEU A 313 -4.46 8.34 -5.07
N HIS A 314 -3.62 7.36 -4.73
CA HIS A 314 -3.66 6.01 -5.27
C HIS A 314 -4.99 5.29 -4.96
N GLU A 315 -5.35 5.22 -3.68
CA GLU A 315 -6.57 4.53 -3.23
C GLU A 315 -7.84 5.20 -3.75
N ILE A 316 -7.85 6.53 -3.86
CA ILE A 316 -8.99 7.24 -4.47
C ILE A 316 -9.09 6.92 -5.96
N GLY A 317 -7.97 6.80 -6.68
CA GLY A 317 -7.93 6.37 -8.08
C GLY A 317 -8.62 5.03 -8.28
N HIS A 318 -8.33 4.05 -7.43
CA HIS A 318 -9.10 2.80 -7.38
C HIS A 318 -10.58 3.05 -7.07
N ALA A 319 -10.91 3.78 -6.00
CA ALA A 319 -12.30 4.01 -5.61
C ALA A 319 -13.17 4.68 -6.69
N ILE A 320 -12.57 5.39 -7.66
CA ILE A 320 -13.26 6.01 -8.79
C ILE A 320 -13.20 5.19 -10.10
N GLY A 321 -12.61 3.98 -10.09
CA GLY A 321 -12.70 3.02 -11.19
C GLY A 321 -11.40 2.69 -11.93
N LEU A 322 -10.25 3.20 -11.49
CA LEU A 322 -8.95 2.80 -12.06
C LEU A 322 -8.52 1.44 -11.46
N MET A 323 -9.05 0.34 -11.98
CA MET A 323 -8.94 -1.02 -11.39
C MET A 323 -7.63 -1.78 -11.66
N GLY A 324 -6.63 -1.10 -12.21
CA GLY A 324 -5.31 -1.67 -12.45
C GLY A 324 -4.22 -0.65 -12.19
N HIS A 325 -2.99 -1.04 -12.49
CA HIS A 325 -1.81 -0.25 -12.22
C HIS A 325 -1.13 0.22 -13.51
N SER A 326 -0.60 1.43 -13.47
CA SER A 326 0.30 1.91 -14.52
C SER A 326 1.60 1.11 -14.50
N SER A 327 2.24 0.99 -15.66
CA SER A 327 3.60 0.47 -15.79
C SER A 327 4.68 1.54 -15.56
N GLN A 328 4.31 2.81 -15.47
CA GLN A 328 5.26 3.92 -15.34
C GLN A 328 5.37 4.38 -13.89
N HIS A 329 6.58 4.33 -13.35
CA HIS A 329 6.87 4.62 -11.94
C HIS A 329 6.61 6.07 -11.49
N ASN A 330 6.35 6.99 -12.43
CA ASN A 330 6.02 8.38 -12.13
C ASN A 330 4.51 8.63 -11.98
N ASP A 331 3.67 7.67 -12.35
CA ASP A 331 2.22 7.76 -12.19
C ASP A 331 1.79 7.40 -10.78
N VAL A 332 0.75 8.07 -10.29
CA VAL A 332 0.16 7.75 -8.99
C VAL A 332 -0.35 6.32 -8.98
N MET A 333 -0.93 5.84 -10.09
CA MET A 333 -1.44 4.48 -10.21
C MET A 333 -0.34 3.43 -10.45
N TYR A 334 0.95 3.77 -10.31
CA TYR A 334 2.00 2.76 -10.27
C TYR A 334 1.86 1.89 -9.03
N SER A 335 2.05 0.58 -9.16
CA SER A 335 1.79 -0.40 -8.10
C SER A 335 2.74 -0.33 -6.90
N SER A 336 3.83 0.43 -7.02
CA SER A 336 4.79 0.61 -5.94
C SER A 336 4.74 2.00 -5.32
N MET A 337 4.94 2.04 -4.01
CA MET A 337 4.99 3.30 -3.27
C MET A 337 6.27 4.08 -3.59
N PRO A 338 6.18 5.43 -3.72
CA PRO A 338 7.36 6.27 -3.77
C PRO A 338 8.00 6.33 -2.39
N LEU A 339 9.21 6.87 -2.36
CA LEU A 339 9.86 7.19 -1.10
C LEU A 339 9.11 8.32 -0.40
N ALA A 340 9.06 8.23 0.94
CA ALA A 340 8.10 8.94 1.76
C ALA A 340 8.06 10.48 1.63
N THR A 341 9.09 11.13 1.11
CA THR A 341 9.18 12.60 1.05
C THR A 341 8.97 13.17 -0.34
N ILE A 342 8.73 12.33 -1.34
CA ILE A 342 8.47 12.77 -2.69
C ILE A 342 7.00 13.22 -2.76
N ASP A 343 6.75 14.52 -2.66
CA ASP A 343 5.42 15.10 -2.88
C ASP A 343 5.16 15.25 -4.39
N ARG A 344 4.51 14.24 -4.97
CA ARG A 344 4.10 14.23 -6.37
C ARG A 344 2.57 14.22 -6.45
N GLY A 345 2.03 15.03 -7.35
CA GLY A 345 0.61 14.98 -7.72
C GLY A 345 0.35 13.98 -8.86
N LEU A 346 -0.88 14.00 -9.37
CA LEU A 346 -1.27 13.22 -10.56
C LEU A 346 -0.41 13.61 -11.76
N SER A 347 0.13 12.63 -12.46
CA SER A 347 0.83 12.82 -13.73
C SER A 347 -0.16 13.22 -14.83
N GLU A 348 0.34 13.72 -15.97
CA GLU A 348 -0.54 13.94 -17.12
C GLU A 348 -1.17 12.63 -17.63
N ARG A 349 -0.46 11.49 -17.50
CA ARG A 349 -1.00 10.18 -17.87
C ARG A 349 -2.12 9.74 -16.93
N ASP A 350 -2.00 10.01 -15.63
CA ASP A 350 -3.08 9.76 -14.66
C ASP A 350 -4.34 10.55 -15.07
N LYS A 351 -4.17 11.83 -15.39
CA LYS A 351 -5.28 12.72 -15.82
C LYS A 351 -5.90 12.26 -17.13
N ASN A 352 -5.09 11.94 -18.13
CA ASN A 352 -5.57 11.47 -19.44
C ASN A 352 -6.31 10.14 -19.32
N THR A 353 -5.79 9.21 -18.52
CA THR A 353 -6.46 7.92 -18.25
C THR A 353 -7.83 8.14 -17.60
N LEU A 354 -7.94 9.04 -16.62
CA LEU A 354 -9.23 9.34 -16.00
C LEU A 354 -10.21 10.00 -16.98
N LYS A 355 -9.74 10.96 -17.78
CA LYS A 355 -10.56 11.61 -18.82
C LYS A 355 -11.07 10.61 -19.85
N HIS A 356 -10.22 9.67 -20.25
CA HIS A 356 -10.58 8.57 -21.15
C HIS A 356 -11.64 7.68 -20.49
N LEU A 357 -11.43 7.23 -19.25
CA LEU A 357 -12.40 6.41 -18.51
C LEU A 357 -13.78 7.08 -18.42
N TYR A 358 -13.83 8.38 -18.14
CA TYR A 358 -15.07 9.14 -18.05
C TYR A 358 -15.49 9.81 -19.36
N SER A 359 -14.91 9.43 -20.51
CA SER A 359 -15.42 9.81 -21.82
C SER A 359 -16.77 9.14 -22.10
N ASP A 360 -17.53 9.71 -23.05
CA ASP A 360 -18.86 9.22 -23.43
C ASP A 360 -18.76 7.91 -24.22
N ASP A 361 -17.63 7.69 -24.90
CA ASP A 361 -17.35 6.50 -25.72
C ASP A 361 -17.06 5.25 -24.87
N VAL A 362 -16.64 5.45 -23.62
CA VAL A 362 -16.39 4.35 -22.68
C VAL A 362 -17.70 3.94 -22.02
N VAL A 363 -18.29 2.86 -22.53
CA VAL A 363 -19.45 2.21 -21.91
C VAL A 363 -18.96 1.19 -20.88
N VAL A 364 -19.62 1.10 -19.72
CA VAL A 364 -19.41 -0.02 -18.79
C VAL A 364 -19.89 -1.29 -19.47
N HIS A 365 -18.98 -1.99 -20.15
CA HIS A 365 -19.27 -3.29 -20.71
C HIS A 365 -19.43 -4.30 -19.56
N LYS A 366 -20.35 -5.25 -19.69
CA LYS A 366 -20.24 -6.49 -18.91
C LYS A 366 -18.99 -7.19 -19.42
N ALA A 367 -18.10 -7.63 -18.53
CA ALA A 367 -16.93 -8.39 -18.96
C ALA A 367 -17.39 -9.54 -19.89
N ASP A 368 -16.73 -9.68 -21.04
CA ASP A 368 -17.00 -10.80 -21.93
C ASP A 368 -16.48 -12.09 -21.27
N THR A 369 -17.40 -12.76 -20.59
CA THR A 369 -17.11 -14.01 -19.88
C THR A 369 -17.12 -15.23 -20.79
N SER A 370 -17.34 -15.07 -22.11
CA SER A 370 -17.43 -16.20 -23.05
C SER A 370 -16.15 -17.01 -23.15
N ASN A 371 -14.99 -16.37 -22.99
CA ASN A 371 -13.67 -16.99 -23.06
C ASN A 371 -12.98 -17.20 -21.69
N MET A 372 -13.66 -16.88 -20.58
CA MET A 372 -13.08 -17.03 -19.24
C MET A 372 -13.16 -18.50 -18.79
N ALA A 373 -12.01 -19.17 -18.70
CA ALA A 373 -11.93 -20.57 -18.25
C ALA A 373 -11.73 -20.69 -16.73
N SER A 374 -12.45 -21.62 -16.11
CA SER A 374 -12.31 -21.99 -14.69
C SER A 374 -11.13 -22.91 -14.37
N ASP A 375 -10.18 -23.05 -15.31
CA ASP A 375 -9.23 -24.18 -15.30
C ASP A 375 -7.97 -23.90 -14.50
N SER A 376 -7.76 -22.65 -14.07
CA SER A 376 -6.64 -22.27 -13.20
C SER A 376 -6.56 -23.13 -11.93
N THR A 377 -5.34 -23.34 -11.44
CA THR A 377 -5.03 -24.03 -10.19
C THR A 377 -4.63 -23.07 -9.07
N ASP A 378 -4.50 -21.78 -9.37
CA ASP A 378 -4.20 -20.74 -8.39
C ASP A 378 -5.49 -20.16 -7.79
N PRO A 379 -5.70 -20.25 -6.46
CA PRO A 379 -6.96 -19.85 -5.84
C PRO A 379 -7.23 -18.35 -5.94
N MET A 380 -6.20 -17.50 -5.97
CA MET A 380 -6.38 -16.05 -6.12
C MET A 380 -6.78 -15.67 -7.55
N THR A 381 -6.19 -16.33 -8.55
CA THR A 381 -6.59 -16.19 -9.96
C THR A 381 -8.04 -16.60 -10.15
N LEU A 382 -8.44 -17.76 -9.61
CA LEU A 382 -9.83 -18.21 -9.63
C LEU A 382 -10.76 -17.24 -8.88
N ASN A 383 -10.32 -16.69 -7.75
CA ASN A 383 -11.07 -15.67 -7.02
C ASN A 383 -11.35 -14.43 -7.89
N ASN A 384 -10.32 -13.93 -8.56
CA ASN A 384 -10.43 -12.75 -9.42
C ASN A 384 -11.33 -13.04 -10.63
N GLN A 385 -11.17 -14.20 -11.28
CA GLN A 385 -12.05 -14.63 -12.36
C GLN A 385 -13.51 -14.72 -11.89
N GLY A 386 -13.72 -15.31 -10.72
CA GLY A 386 -15.04 -15.49 -10.13
C GLY A 386 -15.71 -14.17 -9.74
N ALA A 387 -14.95 -13.22 -9.20
CA ALA A 387 -15.41 -11.87 -8.91
C ALA A 387 -15.78 -11.12 -10.20
N THR A 388 -14.91 -11.16 -11.21
CA THR A 388 -15.17 -10.55 -12.53
C THR A 388 -16.42 -11.13 -13.19
N ALA A 389 -16.59 -12.47 -13.16
CA ALA A 389 -17.78 -13.12 -13.69
C ALA A 389 -19.05 -12.71 -12.92
N LEU A 390 -18.97 -12.55 -11.59
CA LEU A 390 -20.09 -12.07 -10.78
C LEU A 390 -20.52 -10.66 -11.20
N ASN A 391 -19.54 -9.78 -11.40
CA ASN A 391 -19.74 -8.38 -11.80
C ASN A 391 -20.33 -8.28 -13.22
N ALA A 392 -19.91 -9.18 -14.12
CA ALA A 392 -20.49 -9.33 -15.45
C ALA A 392 -21.91 -9.94 -15.45
N GLY A 393 -22.38 -10.42 -14.30
CA GLY A 393 -23.67 -11.08 -14.14
C GLY A 393 -23.68 -12.56 -14.53
N ASN A 394 -22.53 -13.13 -14.94
CA ASN A 394 -22.32 -14.55 -15.18
C ASN A 394 -22.12 -15.29 -13.85
N LEU A 395 -23.24 -15.47 -13.16
CA LEU A 395 -23.29 -16.09 -11.84
C LEU A 395 -22.81 -17.55 -11.84
N GLU A 396 -23.00 -18.26 -12.95
CA GLU A 396 -22.63 -19.67 -13.04
C GLU A 396 -21.11 -19.83 -13.09
N LEU A 397 -20.43 -19.09 -13.99
CA LEU A 397 -18.97 -19.07 -14.02
C LEU A 397 -18.39 -18.54 -12.71
N SER A 398 -19.02 -17.52 -12.12
CA SER A 398 -18.60 -16.98 -10.83
C SER A 398 -18.55 -18.06 -9.74
N LEU A 399 -19.63 -18.82 -9.59
CA LEU A 399 -19.70 -19.91 -8.61
C LEU A 399 -18.69 -21.01 -8.93
N GLN A 400 -18.53 -21.41 -10.20
CA GLN A 400 -17.55 -22.41 -10.59
C GLN A 400 -16.13 -22.03 -10.18
N CYS A 401 -15.71 -20.80 -10.49
CA CYS A 401 -14.39 -20.30 -10.12
C CYS A 401 -14.23 -20.17 -8.60
N LEU A 402 -15.20 -19.59 -7.89
CA LEU A 402 -15.11 -19.34 -6.45
C LEU A 402 -15.21 -20.62 -5.61
N GLU A 403 -16.06 -21.58 -5.99
CA GLU A 403 -16.13 -22.89 -5.34
C GLU A 403 -14.82 -23.66 -5.53
N LYS A 404 -14.22 -23.60 -6.72
CA LYS A 404 -12.92 -24.21 -7.00
C LYS A 404 -11.80 -23.52 -6.19
N ALA A 405 -11.78 -22.19 -6.14
CA ALA A 405 -10.83 -21.43 -5.31
C ALA A 405 -10.93 -21.82 -3.84
N HIS A 406 -12.16 -21.90 -3.31
CA HIS A 406 -12.42 -22.26 -1.92
C HIS A 406 -12.03 -23.71 -1.62
N LYS A 407 -12.19 -24.62 -2.58
CA LYS A 407 -11.74 -26.01 -2.44
C LYS A 407 -10.21 -26.13 -2.37
N ILE A 408 -9.48 -25.27 -3.08
CA ILE A 408 -8.02 -25.24 -3.07
C ILE A 408 -7.49 -24.65 -1.76
N ASP A 409 -8.03 -23.52 -1.32
CA ASP A 409 -7.70 -22.91 -0.03
C ASP A 409 -8.95 -22.42 0.72
N PRO A 410 -9.49 -23.24 1.63
CA PRO A 410 -10.66 -22.88 2.43
C PRO A 410 -10.40 -21.76 3.43
N SER A 411 -9.14 -21.41 3.72
CA SER A 411 -8.77 -20.41 4.72
C SER A 411 -8.82 -18.98 4.17
N MET A 412 -8.82 -18.81 2.84
CA MET A 412 -8.82 -17.51 2.19
C MET A 412 -10.10 -16.73 2.45
N LYS A 413 -10.00 -15.72 3.32
CA LYS A 413 -11.13 -14.85 3.69
C LYS A 413 -11.77 -14.15 2.49
N VAL A 414 -10.97 -13.65 1.55
CA VAL A 414 -11.48 -12.96 0.33
C VAL A 414 -12.33 -13.90 -0.54
N VAL A 415 -11.90 -15.17 -0.67
CA VAL A 415 -12.63 -16.20 -1.43
C VAL A 415 -13.96 -16.51 -0.75
N LYS A 416 -13.95 -16.72 0.57
CA LYS A 416 -15.18 -16.96 1.34
C LYS A 416 -16.18 -15.81 1.17
N GLN A 417 -15.71 -14.56 1.21
CA GLN A 417 -16.56 -13.38 1.07
C GLN A 417 -17.20 -13.30 -0.32
N ASN A 418 -16.40 -13.45 -1.38
CA ASN A 418 -16.90 -13.42 -2.75
C ASN A 418 -17.85 -14.60 -3.02
N LEU A 419 -17.53 -15.79 -2.53
CA LEU A 419 -18.38 -16.97 -2.66
C LEU A 419 -19.70 -16.82 -1.88
N ALA A 420 -19.66 -16.25 -0.67
CA ALA A 420 -20.84 -15.93 0.10
C ALA A 420 -21.75 -14.96 -0.66
N GLN A 421 -21.19 -13.91 -1.27
CA GLN A 421 -21.93 -12.97 -2.09
C GLN A 421 -22.58 -13.65 -3.30
N ALA A 422 -21.83 -14.49 -4.02
CA ALA A 422 -22.35 -15.24 -5.17
C ALA A 422 -23.52 -16.15 -4.77
N TYR A 423 -23.40 -16.91 -3.67
CA TYR A 423 -24.51 -17.71 -3.15
C TYR A 423 -25.72 -16.89 -2.73
N SER A 424 -25.52 -15.73 -2.11
CA SER A 424 -26.61 -14.82 -1.72
C SER A 424 -27.38 -14.30 -2.94
N ILE A 425 -26.66 -13.95 -4.02
CA ILE A 425 -27.27 -13.51 -5.29
C ILE A 425 -28.03 -14.68 -5.95
N LYS A 426 -27.45 -15.89 -5.97
CA LYS A 426 -28.15 -17.10 -6.48
C LYS A 426 -29.42 -17.35 -5.69
N ALA A 427 -29.36 -17.26 -4.36
CA ALA A 427 -30.51 -17.44 -3.49
C ALA A 427 -31.63 -16.45 -3.83
N MET A 428 -31.33 -15.16 -3.98
CA MET A 428 -32.33 -14.14 -4.34
C MET A 428 -32.97 -14.38 -5.72
N ARG A 429 -32.19 -14.81 -6.73
CA ARG A 429 -32.75 -15.21 -8.04
C ARG A 429 -33.68 -16.42 -7.91
N THR A 430 -33.32 -17.36 -7.04
CA THR A 430 -34.14 -18.55 -6.74
C THR A 430 -35.43 -18.19 -6.00
N VAL A 431 -35.42 -17.19 -5.10
CA VAL A 431 -36.63 -16.62 -4.49
C VAL A 431 -37.54 -16.03 -5.55
N GLN A 432 -37.00 -15.25 -6.49
CA GLN A 432 -37.78 -14.66 -7.59
C GLN A 432 -38.41 -15.74 -8.49
N ALA A 433 -37.74 -16.89 -8.63
CA ALA A 433 -38.28 -18.05 -9.33
C ALA A 433 -39.28 -18.88 -8.51
N GLY A 434 -39.64 -18.47 -7.29
CA GLY A 434 -40.60 -19.16 -6.42
C GLY A 434 -40.08 -20.41 -5.72
N LYS A 435 -38.77 -20.74 -5.85
CA LYS A 435 -38.17 -21.97 -5.32
C LYS A 435 -37.62 -21.75 -3.90
N LEU A 436 -38.50 -21.49 -2.94
CA LEU A 436 -38.09 -21.09 -1.58
C LEU A 436 -37.17 -22.09 -0.84
N PRO A 437 -37.35 -23.43 -0.94
CA PRO A 437 -36.44 -24.38 -0.29
C PRO A 437 -35.01 -24.33 -0.85
N ASP A 438 -34.88 -24.20 -2.17
CA ASP A 438 -33.57 -24.09 -2.83
C ASP A 438 -32.88 -22.78 -2.46
N ALA A 439 -33.65 -21.69 -2.36
CA ALA A 439 -33.14 -20.40 -1.92
C ALA A 439 -32.62 -20.46 -0.48
N ASP A 440 -33.35 -21.13 0.44
CA ASP A 440 -32.91 -21.33 1.82
C ASP A 440 -31.57 -22.07 1.90
N ALA A 441 -31.43 -23.16 1.13
CA ALA A 441 -30.19 -23.93 1.07
C ALA A 441 -29.00 -23.06 0.60
N MET A 442 -29.21 -22.19 -0.40
CA MET A 442 -28.17 -21.27 -0.88
C MET A 442 -27.83 -20.18 0.15
N PHE A 443 -28.83 -19.64 0.85
CA PHE A 443 -28.56 -18.68 1.92
C PHE A 443 -27.78 -19.32 3.07
N LYS A 444 -28.10 -20.55 3.46
CA LYS A 444 -27.35 -21.29 4.48
C LYS A 444 -25.89 -21.51 4.07
N LYS A 445 -25.63 -21.87 2.79
CA LYS A 445 -24.26 -21.95 2.24
C LYS A 445 -23.53 -20.60 2.32
N SER A 446 -24.21 -19.52 1.96
CA SER A 446 -23.68 -18.16 2.01
C SER A 446 -23.30 -17.73 3.43
N ILE A 447 -24.18 -17.96 4.41
CA ILE A 447 -23.96 -17.59 5.82
C ILE A 447 -22.85 -18.42 6.47
N ALA A 448 -22.71 -19.71 6.11
CA ALA A 448 -21.68 -20.58 6.65
C ALA A 448 -20.23 -20.13 6.31
N LEU A 449 -20.08 -19.27 5.30
CA LEU A 449 -18.80 -18.73 4.85
C LEU A 449 -18.39 -17.44 5.60
N LEU A 450 -19.26 -16.87 6.44
CA LEU A 450 -18.99 -15.61 7.13
C LEU A 450 -18.20 -15.83 8.42
N ASP A 451 -17.17 -15.02 8.67
CA ASP A 451 -16.21 -15.27 9.76
C ASP A 451 -16.62 -14.65 11.13
N GLY A 452 -17.88 -14.24 11.31
CA GLY A 452 -18.47 -13.86 12.61
C GLY A 452 -17.90 -12.62 13.34
N GLY A 453 -16.77 -12.08 12.87
CA GLY A 453 -16.09 -10.91 13.44
C GLY A 453 -16.68 -9.56 13.02
N ASN A 454 -15.83 -8.53 12.90
CA ASN A 454 -16.23 -7.22 12.37
C ASN A 454 -16.78 -7.37 10.96
N LYS A 455 -18.06 -7.04 10.79
CA LYS A 455 -18.80 -7.28 9.55
C LYS A 455 -18.35 -6.32 8.46
N THR A 456 -17.88 -6.90 7.37
CA THR A 456 -17.61 -6.22 6.11
C THR A 456 -18.92 -5.79 5.43
N PRO A 457 -18.88 -4.83 4.48
CA PRO A 457 -20.06 -4.47 3.68
C PRO A 457 -20.72 -5.64 2.95
N ILE A 458 -19.91 -6.62 2.50
CA ILE A 458 -20.41 -7.85 1.86
C ILE A 458 -21.22 -8.68 2.86
N GLU A 459 -20.67 -8.93 4.06
CA GLU A 459 -21.36 -9.68 5.12
C GLU A 459 -22.68 -9.01 5.52
N ILE A 460 -22.71 -7.68 5.61
CA ILE A 460 -23.93 -6.92 5.89
C ILE A 460 -24.96 -7.13 4.77
N THR A 461 -24.54 -7.03 3.51
CA THR A 461 -25.44 -7.25 2.35
C THR A 461 -25.99 -8.67 2.33
N VAL A 462 -25.15 -9.68 2.54
CA VAL A 462 -25.55 -11.10 2.61
C VAL A 462 -26.59 -11.32 3.71
N LEU A 463 -26.35 -10.78 4.91
CA LEU A 463 -27.29 -10.87 6.04
C LEU A 463 -28.61 -10.16 5.75
N ARG A 464 -28.58 -8.97 5.13
CA ARG A 464 -29.80 -8.24 4.73
C ARG A 464 -30.63 -9.03 3.71
N ASN A 465 -30.00 -9.63 2.71
CA ASN A 465 -30.70 -10.47 1.73
C ASN A 465 -31.36 -11.69 2.40
N TYR A 466 -30.65 -12.36 3.31
CA TYR A 466 -31.22 -13.50 4.02
C TYR A 466 -32.38 -13.08 4.93
N LEU A 467 -32.26 -11.93 5.59
CA LEU A 467 -33.35 -11.36 6.39
C LEU A 467 -34.61 -11.11 5.56
N ILE A 468 -34.47 -10.54 4.36
CA ILE A 468 -35.58 -10.33 3.43
C ILE A 468 -36.27 -11.67 3.12
N PHE A 469 -35.49 -12.69 2.76
CA PHE A 469 -36.02 -14.02 2.51
C PHE A 469 -36.76 -14.62 3.72
N LEU A 470 -36.18 -14.55 4.92
CA LEU A 470 -36.80 -15.09 6.12
C LEU A 470 -38.13 -14.40 6.45
N LYS A 471 -38.22 -13.08 6.21
CA LYS A 471 -39.48 -12.35 6.35
C LYS A 471 -40.51 -12.79 5.31
N LEU A 472 -40.12 -12.92 4.04
CA LEU A 472 -41.00 -13.44 2.98
C LEU A 472 -41.50 -14.87 3.26
N ALA A 473 -40.64 -15.70 3.87
CA ALA A 473 -40.96 -17.07 4.24
C ALA A 473 -41.70 -17.20 5.59
N ASN A 474 -42.08 -16.10 6.24
CA ASN A 474 -42.71 -16.07 7.58
C ASN A 474 -41.90 -16.78 8.68
N ARG A 475 -40.56 -16.74 8.60
CA ARG A 475 -39.62 -17.36 9.56
C ARG A 475 -39.14 -16.36 10.61
N GLY A 476 -40.08 -15.80 11.36
CA GLY A 476 -39.85 -14.73 12.35
C GLY A 476 -38.71 -15.02 13.36
N PRO A 477 -38.64 -16.21 13.98
CA PRO A 477 -37.57 -16.51 14.94
C PRO A 477 -36.16 -16.48 14.34
N GLU A 478 -36.02 -16.86 13.07
CA GLU A 478 -34.73 -16.85 12.38
C GLU A 478 -34.39 -15.45 11.88
N ALA A 479 -35.39 -14.70 11.39
CA ALA A 479 -35.23 -13.30 11.03
C ALA A 479 -34.69 -12.48 12.21
N ALA A 480 -35.20 -12.71 13.43
CA ALA A 480 -34.72 -12.04 14.64
C ALA A 480 -33.23 -12.33 14.95
N LYS A 481 -32.75 -13.55 14.68
CA LYS A 481 -31.32 -13.89 14.84
C LYS A 481 -30.44 -13.10 13.87
N ILE A 482 -30.86 -13.00 12.61
CA ILE A 482 -30.13 -12.22 11.59
C ILE A 482 -30.16 -10.72 11.91
N GLU A 483 -31.28 -10.19 12.42
CA GLU A 483 -31.35 -8.80 12.90
C GLU A 483 -30.41 -8.53 14.07
N ALA A 484 -30.28 -9.47 15.01
CA ALA A 484 -29.32 -9.37 16.11
C ALA A 484 -27.86 -9.37 15.61
N MET A 485 -27.54 -10.25 14.64
CA MET A 485 -26.22 -10.27 13.99
C MET A 485 -25.91 -8.91 13.34
N LEU A 486 -26.86 -8.33 12.60
CA LEU A 486 -26.73 -7.02 11.96
C LEU A 486 -26.51 -5.88 12.95
N LYS A 487 -27.12 -5.95 14.14
CA LYS A 487 -26.98 -4.94 15.22
C LYS A 487 -25.67 -5.07 16.03
N GLY A 488 -24.82 -6.06 15.75
CA GLY A 488 -23.55 -6.26 16.45
C GLY A 488 -23.65 -7.11 17.72
N GLY A 489 -24.81 -7.71 18.01
CA GLY A 489 -24.96 -8.63 19.13
C GLY A 489 -24.55 -10.04 18.74
N THR A 490 -23.40 -10.51 19.22
CA THR A 490 -23.16 -11.95 19.34
C THR A 490 -24.14 -12.49 20.37
N SER A 491 -25.16 -13.24 19.95
CA SER A 491 -25.84 -14.15 20.88
C SER A 491 -24.81 -15.21 21.25
N LYS A 492 -24.28 -15.13 22.47
CA LYS A 492 -23.55 -16.23 23.10
C LYS A 492 -24.43 -17.46 23.21
#